data_AF-A0A2T6MV26-F1
#
_entry.id   AF-A0A2T6MV26-F1
#
_cell.length_a   1.000
_cell.length_b   1.000
_cell.length_c   1.000
_cell.angle_alpha   90.00
_cell.angle_beta   90.00
_cell.angle_gamma   90.00
#
_symmetry.space_group_name_H-M   'P 1'
#
loop_
_entity.id
_entity.type
_entity.pdbx_description
1 polymer ?
#
loop_
_entity_poly.entity_id
_entity_poly.type
_entity_poly.pdbx_seq_one_letter_code
_entity_poly.pdbx_strand_id
1 'polypeptide(L)'
;TIEHLDWKACITRYDRPDTLFYLDPPYWQTQGYGVPFGLEEYYAMAELARRCQGQMIISVNDHPDMRRVFEGLEMIAVNTTYSVGGNNGHKASELVICNFRPEVDASRL
;
A
#
# COMPACT_ATOMS: atom_id res chain seq x y z
N THR A 1 0.20 15.95 -15.05
CA THR A 1 1.10 16.89 -14.34
C THR A 1 2.12 16.09 -13.57
N ILE A 2 3.32 16.62 -13.38
CA ILE A 2 4.30 16.06 -12.45
C ILE A 2 4.38 17.04 -11.28
N GLU A 3 4.27 16.53 -10.05
CA GLU A 3 4.25 17.32 -8.83
C GLU A 3 5.46 16.98 -7.95
N HIS A 4 6.00 17.97 -7.25
CA HIS A 4 7.02 17.79 -6.21
C HIS A 4 6.47 18.34 -4.88
N LEU A 5 5.36 17.74 -4.46
CA LEU A 5 4.63 18.09 -3.24
C LEU A 5 4.84 17.01 -2.18
N ASP A 6 4.53 17.34 -0.93
CA ASP A 6 4.22 16.32 0.07
C ASP A 6 3.08 15.43 -0.47
N TRP A 7 3.19 14.11 -0.27
CA TRP A 7 2.27 13.16 -0.87
C TRP A 7 0.83 13.33 -0.36
N LYS A 8 0.63 13.75 0.90
CA LYS A 8 -0.70 13.99 1.48
C LYS A 8 -1.35 15.21 0.81
N ALA A 9 -0.55 16.25 0.57
CA ALA A 9 -0.99 17.43 -0.18
C ALA A 9 -1.34 17.09 -1.64
N CYS A 10 -0.56 16.21 -2.28
CA CYS A 10 -0.84 15.72 -3.63
C CYS A 10 -2.20 15.00 -3.68
N ILE A 11 -2.45 14.05 -2.77
CA ILE A 11 -3.74 13.35 -2.69
C ILE A 11 -4.88 14.34 -2.47
N THR A 12 -4.75 15.24 -1.49
CA THR A 12 -5.78 16.23 -1.16
C THR A 12 -6.13 17.12 -2.36
N ARG A 13 -5.13 17.51 -3.16
CA ARG A 13 -5.31 18.35 -4.35
C ARG A 13 -6.12 17.67 -5.44
N TYR A 14 -5.99 16.36 -5.57
CA TYR A 14 -6.59 15.58 -6.65
C TYR A 14 -7.78 14.72 -6.22
N ASP A 15 -8.15 14.75 -4.94
CA ASP A 15 -9.25 13.93 -4.42
C ASP A 15 -10.60 14.31 -5.07
N ARG A 16 -11.10 13.40 -5.92
CA ARG A 16 -12.37 13.49 -6.62
C ARG A 16 -12.99 12.10 -6.75
N PRO A 17 -14.32 11.98 -6.89
CA PRO A 17 -15.00 10.70 -6.98
C PRO A 17 -14.52 9.78 -8.13
N ASP A 18 -14.00 10.36 -9.20
CA ASP A 18 -13.50 9.66 -10.40
C ASP A 18 -11.98 9.42 -10.39
N THR A 19 -11.30 9.73 -9.28
CA THR A 19 -9.86 9.55 -9.15
C THR A 19 -9.51 8.21 -8.51
N LEU A 20 -8.52 7.52 -9.09
CA LEU A 20 -7.88 6.36 -8.49
C LEU A 20 -6.45 6.71 -8.07
N PHE A 21 -6.15 6.56 -6.79
CA PHE A 21 -4.82 6.69 -6.23
C PHE A 21 -4.15 5.32 -6.09
N TYR A 22 -2.91 5.20 -6.55
CA TYR A 22 -2.05 4.06 -6.30
C TYR A 22 -0.85 4.51 -5.47
N LEU A 23 -0.67 3.91 -4.29
CA LEU A 23 0.41 4.23 -3.35
C LEU A 23 1.33 3.01 -3.20
N ASP A 24 2.63 3.23 -3.44
CA ASP A 24 3.68 2.22 -3.27
C ASP A 24 4.77 2.77 -2.34
N PRO A 25 4.51 2.80 -1.02
CA PRO A 25 5.47 3.33 -0.07
C PRO A 25 6.67 2.40 0.14
N PRO A 26 7.73 2.89 0.80
CA PRO A 26 8.75 2.03 1.37
C PRO A 26 8.15 0.84 2.12
N TYR A 27 8.64 -0.39 1.88
CA TYR A 27 8.14 -1.58 2.60
C TYR A 27 8.64 -1.59 4.04
N TRP A 28 7.72 -1.78 4.99
CA TRP A 28 7.98 -1.65 6.43
C TRP A 28 9.05 -2.63 6.89
N GLN A 29 10.04 -2.14 7.64
CA GLN A 29 11.19 -2.90 8.17
C GLN A 29 12.01 -3.66 7.10
N THR A 30 11.88 -3.29 5.82
CA THR A 30 12.80 -3.77 4.79
C THR A 30 13.98 -2.81 4.66
N GLN A 31 15.18 -3.35 4.47
CA GLN A 31 16.38 -2.54 4.28
C GLN A 31 16.32 -1.90 2.88
N GLY A 32 16.59 -0.61 2.74
CA GLY A 32 16.93 -0.06 1.41
C GLY A 32 16.41 1.32 1.01
N TYR A 33 15.50 1.95 1.76
CA TYR A 33 14.89 3.19 1.27
C TYR A 33 15.68 4.47 1.58
N GLY A 34 16.70 4.42 2.45
CA GLY A 34 17.63 5.54 2.71
C GLY A 34 17.00 6.81 3.33
N VAL A 35 15.68 6.86 3.46
CA VAL A 35 14.89 7.95 4.03
C VAL A 35 14.05 7.43 5.20
N PRO A 36 13.95 8.18 6.31
CA PRO A 36 13.03 7.83 7.38
C PRO A 36 11.59 7.82 6.87
N PHE A 37 10.92 6.68 7.00
CA PHE A 37 9.50 6.50 6.69
C PHE A 37 8.87 5.75 7.87
N GLY A 38 8.40 6.49 8.86
CA GLY A 38 7.90 5.92 10.11
C GLY A 38 6.49 5.37 9.99
N LEU A 39 6.05 4.69 11.05
CA LEU A 39 4.75 4.03 11.08
C LEU A 39 3.58 5.02 10.92
N GLU A 40 3.78 6.28 11.33
CA GLU A 40 2.85 7.40 11.20
C GLU A 40 2.42 7.68 9.76
N GLU A 41 3.29 7.44 8.79
CA GLU A 41 2.98 7.66 7.38
C GLU A 41 1.97 6.63 6.86
N TYR A 42 2.09 5.37 7.29
CA TYR A 42 1.12 4.33 6.95
C TYR A 42 -0.23 4.57 7.64
N TYR A 43 -0.23 5.05 8.89
CA TYR A 43 -1.48 5.48 9.54
C TYR A 43 -2.15 6.64 8.80
N ALA A 44 -1.38 7.60 8.29
CA ALA A 44 -1.92 8.67 7.46
C ALA A 44 -2.53 8.12 6.16
N MET A 45 -1.94 7.09 5.55
CA MET A 45 -2.51 6.44 4.36
C MET A 45 -3.83 5.74 4.70
N ALA A 46 -3.89 5.01 5.81
CA ALA A 46 -5.13 4.35 6.25
C ALA A 46 -6.25 5.38 6.49
N GLU A 47 -5.95 6.50 7.15
CA GLU A 47 -6.93 7.57 7.35
C GLU A 47 -7.39 8.23 6.05
N LEU A 48 -6.47 8.47 5.11
CA LEU A 48 -6.82 9.03 3.80
C LEU A 48 -7.68 8.07 2.99
N ALA A 49 -7.32 6.78 2.95
CA ALA A 49 -8.09 5.74 2.27
C ALA A 49 -9.54 5.67 2.78
N ARG A 50 -9.75 5.85 4.10
CA ARG A 50 -11.09 5.85 4.72
C ARG A 50 -11.93 7.09 4.40
N ARG A 51 -11.30 8.22 4.06
CA ARG A 51 -11.96 9.54 4.00
C ARG A 51 -12.01 10.15 2.61
N CYS A 52 -11.14 9.75 1.69
CA CYS A 52 -11.07 10.32 0.35
C CYS A 52 -12.35 10.03 -0.43
N GLN A 53 -12.69 10.92 -1.36
CA GLN A 53 -13.79 10.73 -2.30
C GLN A 53 -13.43 9.70 -3.38
N GLY A 54 -12.16 9.68 -3.79
CA GLY A 54 -11.64 8.76 -4.77
C GLY A 54 -11.42 7.34 -4.22
N GLN A 55 -10.99 6.47 -5.13
CA GLN A 55 -10.56 5.13 -4.81
C GLN A 55 -9.06 5.10 -4.51
N MET A 56 -8.64 4.19 -3.62
CA MET A 56 -7.23 4.03 -3.26
C MET A 56 -6.84 2.55 -3.26
N ILE A 57 -5.67 2.28 -3.84
CA ILE A 57 -4.97 0.99 -3.79
C ILE A 57 -3.59 1.26 -3.17
N ILE A 58 -3.20 0.45 -2.18
CA ILE A 58 -1.91 0.57 -1.48
C ILE A 58 -1.21 -0.78 -1.50
N SER A 59 0.03 -0.83 -1.97
CA SER A 59 0.90 -2.02 -1.94
C SER A 59 1.86 -1.94 -0.75
N VAL A 60 1.83 -2.93 0.15
CA VAL A 60 2.78 -3.05 1.27
C VAL A 60 3.23 -4.49 1.45
N ASN A 61 4.32 -4.71 2.19
CA ASN A 61 4.67 -6.05 2.65
C ASN A 61 3.64 -6.59 3.65
N ASP A 62 3.39 -7.89 3.61
CA ASP A 62 2.53 -8.58 4.56
C ASP A 62 3.22 -8.71 5.91
N HIS A 63 3.02 -7.68 6.73
CA HIS A 63 3.58 -7.57 8.07
C HIS A 63 2.45 -7.40 9.11
N PRO A 64 2.56 -7.96 10.33
CA PRO A 64 1.55 -7.79 11.37
C PRO A 64 1.21 -6.32 11.69
N ASP A 65 2.20 -5.43 11.63
CA ASP A 65 1.95 -3.99 11.80
C ASP A 65 1.14 -3.39 10.65
N MET A 66 1.40 -3.79 9.39
CA MET A 66 0.62 -3.32 8.24
C MET A 66 -0.83 -3.80 8.33
N ARG A 67 -1.04 -5.06 8.72
CA ARG A 67 -2.40 -5.59 8.99
C ARG A 67 -3.14 -4.82 10.07
N ARG A 68 -2.43 -4.35 11.10
CA ARG A 68 -2.99 -3.52 12.19
C ARG A 68 -3.29 -2.10 11.73
N VAL A 69 -2.36 -1.48 11.01
CA VAL A 69 -2.52 -0.10 10.50
C VAL A 69 -3.75 0.01 9.59
N PHE A 70 -3.90 -0.95 8.67
CA PHE A 70 -4.97 -0.96 7.67
C PHE A 70 -6.20 -1.76 8.09
N GLU A 71 -6.35 -2.07 9.39
CA GLU A 71 -7.52 -2.76 9.91
C GLU A 71 -8.82 -2.04 9.51
N GLY A 72 -9.81 -2.82 9.08
CA GLY A 72 -11.11 -2.34 8.61
C GLY A 72 -11.16 -1.92 7.13
N LEU A 73 -10.05 -1.95 6.41
CA LEU A 73 -10.01 -1.83 4.95
C LEU A 73 -10.00 -3.22 4.28
N GLU A 74 -10.33 -3.27 3.00
CA GLU A 74 -10.22 -4.48 2.21
C GLU A 74 -8.75 -4.82 2.01
N MET A 75 -8.37 -6.08 2.26
CA MET A 75 -6.98 -6.55 2.17
C MET A 75 -6.91 -7.85 1.39
N ILE A 76 -6.11 -7.87 0.33
CA ILE A 76 -5.80 -9.06 -0.45
C ILE A 76 -4.35 -9.46 -0.18
N ALA A 77 -4.14 -10.67 0.31
CA ALA A 77 -2.79 -11.23 0.41
C ALA A 77 -2.40 -11.85 -0.93
N VAL A 78 -1.25 -11.45 -1.45
CA VAL A 78 -0.67 -11.98 -2.68
C VAL A 78 0.66 -12.65 -2.34
N ASN A 79 0.83 -13.90 -2.77
CA ASN A 79 2.08 -14.61 -2.56
C ASN A 79 3.10 -14.13 -3.60
N THR A 80 4.22 -13.57 -3.16
CA THR A 80 5.30 -13.16 -4.06
C THR A 80 6.57 -13.97 -3.75
N THR A 81 7.14 -14.58 -4.78
CA THR A 81 8.43 -15.27 -4.63
C THR A 81 9.53 -14.33 -5.09
N TYR A 82 10.11 -13.55 -4.17
CA TYR A 82 11.33 -12.80 -4.48
C TYR A 82 12.53 -13.76 -4.49
N SER A 83 12.96 -14.17 -5.69
CA SER A 83 14.22 -14.89 -5.85
C SER A 83 15.35 -13.88 -6.14
N VAL A 84 15.96 -13.32 -5.08
CA VAL A 84 17.19 -12.53 -5.21
C VAL A 84 18.36 -13.37 -4.70
N GLY A 85 19.17 -13.89 -5.62
CA GLY A 85 20.38 -14.66 -5.32
C GLY A 85 20.10 -16.11 -4.91
N GLY A 86 20.84 -17.05 -5.51
CA GLY A 86 20.67 -18.47 -5.26
C GLY A 86 20.67 -18.83 -3.78
N ASN A 87 19.72 -19.70 -3.41
CA ASN A 87 19.71 -20.57 -2.23
C ASN A 87 19.01 -20.13 -0.93
N ASN A 88 18.26 -19.03 -0.85
CA ASN A 88 17.33 -18.80 0.28
C ASN A 88 16.11 -17.95 -0.16
N GLY A 89 15.15 -18.58 -0.84
CA GLY A 89 13.88 -17.92 -1.15
C GLY A 89 13.13 -17.56 0.13
N HIS A 90 13.21 -16.31 0.55
CA HIS A 90 12.31 -15.79 1.57
C HIS A 90 10.92 -15.72 0.95
N LYS A 91 9.97 -16.48 1.48
CA LYS A 91 8.56 -16.28 1.16
C LYS A 91 8.22 -14.86 1.61
N ALA A 92 8.07 -13.96 0.65
CA ALA A 92 7.42 -12.69 0.90
C ALA A 92 5.95 -12.86 0.57
N SER A 93 5.09 -12.26 1.38
CA SER A 93 3.73 -11.97 0.96
C SER A 93 3.59 -10.47 0.89
N GLU A 94 2.79 -10.01 -0.06
CA GLU A 94 2.38 -8.62 -0.20
C GLU A 94 0.91 -8.50 0.21
N LEU A 95 0.54 -7.33 0.70
CA LEU A 95 -0.83 -6.93 0.94
C LEU A 95 -1.19 -5.83 -0.05
N VAL A 96 -2.28 -6.06 -0.79
CA VAL A 96 -2.96 -5.02 -1.55
C VAL A 96 -4.14 -4.55 -0.70
N ILE A 97 -4.08 -3.30 -0.25
CA ILE A 97 -5.11 -2.64 0.54
C ILE A 97 -6.00 -1.81 -0.39
N CYS A 98 -7.32 -1.91 -0.26
CA CYS A 98 -8.28 -1.13 -1.02
C CYS A 98 -9.31 -0.45 -0.10
N ASN A 99 -9.76 0.75 -0.45
CA ASN A 99 -10.92 1.41 0.19
C ASN A 99 -12.26 1.09 -0.50
N PHE A 100 -12.24 0.18 -1.47
CA PHE A 100 -13.39 -0.36 -2.17
C PHE A 100 -13.26 -1.88 -2.22
N ARG A 101 -14.35 -2.58 -2.47
CA ARG A 101 -14.33 -4.04 -2.66
C ARG A 101 -13.79 -4.37 -4.05
N PRO A 102 -12.59 -4.97 -4.16
CA PRO A 102 -12.05 -5.35 -5.46
C PRO A 102 -12.75 -6.62 -5.98
N GLU A 103 -12.97 -6.68 -7.29
CA GLU A 103 -13.32 -7.94 -7.96
C GLU A 103 -12.04 -8.74 -8.15
N VAL A 104 -11.89 -9.81 -7.37
CA VAL A 104 -10.71 -10.68 -7.43
C VAL A 104 -11.09 -11.99 -8.08
N ASP A 105 -10.49 -12.27 -9.24
CA ASP A 105 -10.55 -13.59 -9.85
C ASP A 105 -9.53 -14.50 -9.16
N ALA A 106 -10.03 -15.38 -8.29
CA ALA A 106 -9.21 -16.35 -7.55
C ALA A 106 -8.47 -17.35 -8.45
N SER A 107 -8.79 -17.43 -9.76
CA SER A 107 -8.02 -18.24 -10.71
C SER A 107 -6.71 -17.58 -11.19
N ARG A 108 -6.47 -16.31 -10.82
CA ARG A 108 -5.30 -15.51 -11.23
C ARG A 108 -4.37 -15.10 -10.08
N LEU A 109 -4.64 -15.57 -8.86
CA LEU A 109 -3.78 -15.42 -7.68
C LEU A 109 -3.01 -16.72 -7.42
#